data_AF-A0A940QJS4-F1
#
_entry.id   AF-A0A940QJS4-F1
#
_cell.length_a   1.000
_cell.length_b   1.000
_cell.length_c   1.000
_cell.angle_alpha   90.00
_cell.angle_beta   90.00
_cell.angle_gamma   90.00
#
_symmetry.space_group_name_H-M   'P 1'
#
loop_
_entity.id
_entity.type
_entity.pdbx_description
1 polymer ?
#
loop_
_entity_poly.entity_id
_entity_poly.type
_entity_poly.pdbx_seq_one_letter_code
_entity_poly.pdbx_strand_id
1 'polypeptide(L)'
;MIKNNAGIQQFLDAAHEETDKSGKQCDLITFNEFWDEKYGASEKNFDRGAFLNNVGSLQAVNQITYYQELTSYKKGIAPVVFFFKRIIRKINAFLFLPLVAAQNTFNLSVSSFAGHVRNYINREEDTRMVFLKREKELEDKIALQDAQIRELKKAVDELRETVDTLKGGNVR
;
A
#
# COMPACT_ATOMS: atom_id res chain seq x y z
N MET A 1 40.49 20.73 26.65
CA MET A 1 39.38 20.31 27.53
C MET A 1 38.54 21.53 27.85
N ILE A 2 37.35 21.63 27.27
CA ILE A 2 36.37 22.67 27.63
C ILE A 2 35.81 22.24 28.99
N LYS A 3 36.09 23.00 30.05
CA LYS A 3 35.51 22.73 31.37
C LYS A 3 34.03 23.09 31.30
N ASN A 4 33.16 22.07 31.30
CA ASN A 4 31.74 22.30 31.46
C ASN A 4 31.47 22.97 32.81
N ASN A 5 30.42 23.80 32.86
CA ASN A 5 29.95 24.42 34.09
C ASN A 5 29.71 23.34 35.17
N ALA A 6 30.13 23.59 36.41
CA ALA A 6 30.07 22.63 37.52
C ALA A 6 28.67 22.02 37.72
N GLY A 7 27.61 22.81 37.49
CA GLY A 7 26.24 22.32 37.57
C GLY A 7 25.85 21.35 36.44
N ILE A 8 26.41 21.52 35.25
CA ILE A 8 26.21 20.60 34.11
C ILE A 8 26.96 19.30 34.35
N GLN A 9 28.16 19.38 34.94
CA GLN A 9 28.95 18.19 35.25
C GLN A 9 28.26 17.35 36.34
N GLN A 10 27.75 17.98 37.40
CA GLN A 10 26.97 17.29 38.44
C GLN A 10 25.70 16.62 37.90
N PHE A 11 25.00 17.27 36.95
CA PHE A 11 23.84 16.67 36.31
C PHE A 11 24.20 15.44 35.46
N LEU A 12 25.30 15.52 34.69
CA LEU A 12 25.79 14.40 33.89
C LEU A 12 26.26 13.24 34.77
N ASP A 13 26.98 13.52 35.85
CA ASP A 13 27.46 12.49 36.79
C ASP A 13 26.27 11.78 37.49
N ALA A 14 25.24 12.54 37.89
CA ALA A 14 24.01 11.97 38.48
C ALA A 14 23.22 11.12 37.47
N ALA A 15 23.10 11.58 36.22
CA ALA A 15 22.43 10.82 35.17
C ALA A 15 23.17 9.51 34.84
N HIS A 16 24.51 9.54 34.80
CA HIS A 16 25.32 8.33 34.60
C HIS A 16 25.13 7.32 35.74
N GLU A 17 25.16 7.78 37.00
CA GLU A 17 24.98 6.90 38.17
C GLU A 17 23.57 6.28 38.23
N GLU A 18 22.54 7.00 37.78
CA GLU A 18 21.17 6.50 37.69
C GLU A 18 21.01 5.47 36.55
N THR A 19 21.75 5.65 35.45
CA THR A 19 21.76 4.73 34.31
C THR A 19 22.46 3.41 34.65
N ASP A 20 23.61 3.48 35.35
CA ASP A 20 24.37 2.30 35.80
C ASP A 20 23.57 1.46 36.82
N LYS A 21 22.79 2.10 37.70
CA LYS A 21 21.92 1.41 38.67
C LYS A 21 20.71 0.72 38.03
N SER A 22 20.27 1.19 36.86
CA SER A 22 19.06 0.67 36.20
C SER A 22 19.28 -0.66 35.46
N GLY A 23 20.53 -1.06 35.22
CA GLY A 23 20.89 -2.27 34.45
C GLY A 23 20.40 -2.25 32.99
N LYS A 24 19.76 -1.17 32.54
CA LYS A 24 19.31 -0.98 31.18
C LYS A 24 20.43 -0.32 30.42
N GLN A 25 21.09 -1.10 29.56
CA GLN A 25 21.97 -0.55 28.55
C GLN A 25 21.13 0.42 27.71
N CYS A 26 21.37 1.72 27.91
CA CYS A 26 20.72 2.74 27.12
C CYS A 26 21.43 2.73 25.76
N ASP A 27 21.01 1.80 24.90
CA ASP A 27 21.41 1.81 23.50
C ASP A 27 20.83 3.08 22.89
N LEU A 28 21.61 4.15 22.97
CA LEU A 28 21.33 5.41 22.32
C LEU A 28 21.30 5.10 20.83
N ILE A 29 20.09 5.03 20.28
CA ILE A 29 19.88 4.96 18.83
C ILE A 29 20.73 6.05 18.21
N THR A 30 21.68 5.64 17.37
CA THR A 30 22.53 6.56 16.66
C THR A 30 21.69 7.35 15.65
N PHE A 31 22.15 8.55 15.30
CA PHE A 31 21.48 9.35 14.26
C PHE A 31 21.30 8.55 12.97
N ASN A 32 22.28 7.71 12.61
CA ASN A 32 22.21 6.88 11.42
C ASN A 32 21.13 5.79 11.55
N GLU A 33 21.02 5.11 12.69
CA GLU A 33 19.96 4.13 12.93
C GLU A 33 18.57 4.77 12.89
N PHE A 34 18.41 5.95 13.51
CA PHE A 34 17.17 6.72 13.42
C PHE A 34 16.85 7.13 11.98
N TRP A 35 17.86 7.60 11.25
CA TRP A 35 17.71 8.07 9.88
C TRP A 35 17.36 6.93 8.93
N ASP A 36 18.03 5.78 9.06
CA ASP A 36 17.77 4.58 8.27
C ASP A 36 16.41 3.96 8.61
N GLU A 37 15.97 4.02 9.87
CA GLU A 37 14.63 3.57 10.25
C GLU A 37 13.52 4.46 9.66
N LYS A 38 13.71 5.78 9.68
CA LYS A 38 12.70 6.75 9.20
C LYS A 38 12.72 7.00 7.70
N TYR A 39 13.91 7.01 7.10
CA TYR A 39 14.15 7.48 5.74
C TYR A 39 14.93 6.46 4.90
N GLY A 40 15.42 5.38 5.50
CA GLY A 40 16.04 4.28 4.79
C GLY A 40 15.00 3.33 4.19
N ALA A 41 15.38 2.70 3.08
CA ALA A 41 14.61 1.62 2.48
C ALA A 41 14.91 0.31 3.23
N SER A 42 14.44 0.18 4.46
CA SER A 42 14.53 -1.12 5.16
C SER A 42 13.63 -2.14 4.45
N GLU A 43 14.11 -3.36 4.21
CA GLU A 43 13.30 -4.47 3.69
C GLU A 43 12.21 -4.84 4.70
N LYS A 44 11.07 -4.15 4.61
CA LYS A 44 9.86 -4.52 5.35
C LYS A 44 9.12 -5.58 4.56
N ASN A 45 8.54 -6.54 5.27
CA ASN A 45 7.60 -7.48 4.67
C ASN A 45 6.50 -6.73 3.92
N PHE A 46 6.08 -7.27 2.78
CA PHE A 46 5.06 -6.64 1.96
C PHE A 46 3.72 -6.61 2.71
N ASP A 47 3.27 -5.40 3.04
CA ASP A 47 1.92 -5.14 3.53
C ASP A 47 1.09 -4.50 2.42
N ARG A 48 0.04 -5.23 1.99
CA ARG A 48 -0.88 -4.79 0.94
C ARG A 48 -1.64 -3.52 1.32
N GLY A 49 -2.08 -3.40 2.59
CA GLY A 49 -2.83 -2.25 3.05
C GLY A 49 -1.98 -0.98 3.03
N ALA A 50 -0.78 -1.07 3.59
CA ALA A 50 0.21 0.00 3.54
C ALA A 50 0.59 0.33 2.08
N PHE A 51 0.80 -0.67 1.23
CA PHE A 51 1.09 -0.48 -0.19
C PHE A 51 -0.01 0.32 -0.89
N LEU A 52 -1.28 -0.10 -0.80
CA LEU A 52 -2.39 0.58 -1.47
C LEU A 52 -2.56 2.02 -0.97
N ASN A 53 -2.36 2.26 0.32
CA ASN A 53 -2.39 3.62 0.89
C ASN A 53 -1.25 4.49 0.35
N ASN A 54 -0.04 3.93 0.25
CA ASN A 54 1.12 4.61 -0.30
C ASN A 54 0.95 4.93 -1.79
N VAL A 55 0.41 4.00 -2.58
CA VAL A 55 0.08 4.24 -4.00
C VAL A 55 -0.94 5.37 -4.14
N GLY A 56 -2.00 5.38 -3.30
CA GLY A 56 -3.00 6.44 -3.30
C GLY A 56 -2.41 7.81 -2.94
N SER A 57 -1.57 7.84 -1.91
CA SER A 57 -0.88 9.07 -1.47
C SER A 57 0.09 9.60 -2.52
N LEU A 58 0.84 8.69 -3.17
CA LEU A 58 1.77 9.03 -4.24
C LEU A 58 1.05 9.61 -5.46
N GLN A 59 -0.11 9.05 -5.83
CA GLN A 59 -0.94 9.58 -6.91
C GLN A 59 -1.52 10.95 -6.59
N ALA A 60 -1.89 11.20 -5.33
CA ALA A 60 -2.45 12.48 -4.91
C ALA A 60 -1.41 13.62 -4.81
N VAL A 61 -0.15 13.30 -4.47
CA VAL A 61 0.90 14.29 -4.18
C VAL A 61 2.17 14.04 -5.00
N ASN A 62 2.03 13.72 -6.29
CA ASN A 62 3.20 13.51 -7.17
C ASN A 62 3.84 14.81 -7.70
N GLN A 63 3.18 15.95 -7.57
CA GLN A 63 3.69 17.23 -8.07
C GLN A 63 4.19 18.14 -6.95
N ILE A 64 5.42 18.62 -7.12
CA ILE A 64 6.01 19.65 -6.28
C ILE A 64 5.80 21.00 -6.98
N THR A 65 5.20 21.95 -6.27
CA THR A 65 5.10 23.33 -6.74
C THR A 65 6.42 24.03 -6.53
N TYR A 66 6.96 24.62 -7.60
CA TYR A 66 8.26 25.29 -7.54
C TYR A 66 8.27 26.52 -6.60
N TYR A 67 7.18 27.30 -6.58
CA TYR A 67 7.06 28.44 -5.68
C TYR A 67 5.88 28.28 -4.74
N GLN A 68 6.15 28.37 -3.44
CA GLN A 68 5.11 28.60 -2.45
C GLN A 68 4.53 30.01 -2.57
N GLU A 69 3.38 30.24 -1.95
CA GLU A 69 2.78 31.56 -1.88
C GLU A 69 3.71 32.58 -1.20
N LEU A 70 3.72 33.82 -1.69
CA LEU A 70 4.52 34.88 -1.08
C LEU A 70 3.84 35.35 0.20
N THR A 71 4.43 35.02 1.34
CA THR A 71 3.92 35.44 2.66
C THR A 71 4.85 36.46 3.31
N SER A 72 4.27 37.34 4.13
CA SER A 72 4.98 38.30 4.98
C SER A 72 4.34 38.31 6.36
N TYR A 73 5.15 38.11 7.40
CA TYR A 73 4.70 38.19 8.79
C TYR A 73 4.34 39.62 9.22
N LYS A 74 4.84 40.64 8.51
CA LYS A 74 4.56 42.05 8.80
C LYS A 74 3.72 42.65 7.67
N LYS A 75 2.43 42.91 7.97
CA LYS A 75 1.46 43.44 6.99
C LYS A 75 1.85 44.81 6.42
N GLY A 76 2.43 45.70 7.24
CA GLY A 76 2.80 47.07 6.82
C GLY A 76 3.93 47.15 5.78
N ILE A 77 4.81 46.16 5.72
CA ILE A 77 5.93 46.11 4.75
C ILE A 77 5.77 44.99 3.73
N ALA A 78 4.64 44.27 3.74
CA ALA A 78 4.39 43.14 2.85
C ALA A 78 4.58 43.47 1.36
N PRO A 79 4.14 44.63 0.84
CA PRO A 79 4.34 44.97 -0.58
C PRO A 79 5.83 45.04 -0.97
N VAL A 80 6.66 45.65 -0.11
CA VAL A 80 8.11 45.78 -0.33
C VAL A 80 8.77 44.39 -0.26
N VAL A 81 8.43 43.60 0.77
CA VAL A 81 8.95 42.23 0.93
C VAL A 81 8.59 41.36 -0.27
N PHE A 82 7.36 41.46 -0.79
CA PHE A 82 6.91 40.71 -1.97
C PHE A 82 7.68 41.11 -3.22
N PHE A 83 7.95 42.41 -3.40
CA PHE A 83 8.75 42.91 -4.52
C PHE A 83 10.15 42.28 -4.54
N PHE A 84 10.89 42.36 -3.42
CA PHE A 84 12.23 41.76 -3.34
C PHE A 84 12.21 40.24 -3.47
N LYS A 85 11.26 39.56 -2.81
CA LYS A 85 11.12 38.10 -2.95
C LYS A 85 10.81 37.68 -4.39
N ARG A 86 10.04 38.46 -5.17
CA ARG A 86 9.81 38.20 -6.61
C ARG A 86 11.08 38.31 -7.43
N ILE A 87 11.93 39.29 -7.15
CA ILE A 87 13.22 39.44 -7.84
C ILE A 87 14.13 38.24 -7.56
N ILE A 88 14.30 37.89 -6.29
CA ILE A 88 15.11 36.73 -5.88
C ILE A 88 14.59 35.44 -6.55
N ARG A 89 13.26 35.24 -6.59
CA ARG A 89 12.65 34.13 -7.32
C ARG A 89 13.06 34.13 -8.78
N LYS A 90 12.91 35.25 -9.50
CA LYS A 90 13.29 35.33 -10.92
C LYS A 90 14.77 35.00 -11.17
N ILE A 91 15.67 35.47 -10.31
CA ILE A 91 17.10 35.19 -10.44
C ILE A 91 17.39 33.69 -10.23
N ASN A 92 16.76 33.09 -9.22
CA ASN A 92 16.95 31.68 -8.89
C ASN A 92 16.14 30.71 -9.77
N ALA A 93 15.19 31.23 -10.56
CA ALA A 93 14.32 30.46 -11.45
C ALA A 93 15.09 29.49 -12.34
N PHE A 94 16.19 29.95 -12.93
CA PHE A 94 17.00 29.13 -13.84
C PHE A 94 17.65 27.93 -13.15
N LEU A 95 17.98 28.02 -11.86
CA LEU A 95 18.62 26.93 -11.12
C LEU A 95 17.62 25.85 -10.70
N PHE A 96 16.44 26.26 -10.24
CA PHE A 96 15.51 25.35 -9.60
C PHE A 96 14.36 24.89 -10.51
N LEU A 97 13.94 25.66 -11.52
CA LEU A 97 12.89 25.20 -12.46
C LEU A 97 13.25 23.86 -13.12
N PRO A 98 14.47 23.70 -13.69
CA PRO A 98 14.83 22.45 -14.35
C PRO A 98 14.84 21.28 -13.37
N LEU A 99 15.32 21.52 -12.15
CA LEU A 99 15.41 20.49 -11.11
C LEU A 99 14.03 20.06 -10.61
N VAL A 100 13.10 21.00 -10.38
CA VAL A 100 11.72 20.67 -10.01
C VAL A 100 10.98 19.99 -11.17
N ALA A 101 11.21 20.41 -12.41
CA ALA A 101 10.63 19.74 -13.58
C ALA A 101 11.11 18.28 -13.71
N ALA A 102 12.42 18.04 -13.52
CA ALA A 102 13.00 16.71 -13.52
C ALA A 102 12.41 15.84 -12.39
N GLN A 103 12.31 16.39 -11.17
CA GLN A 103 11.73 15.68 -10.03
C GLN A 103 10.25 15.36 -10.26
N ASN A 104 9.46 16.30 -10.79
CA ASN A 104 8.05 16.05 -11.11
C ASN A 104 7.88 14.99 -12.19
N THR A 105 8.79 14.96 -13.18
CA THR A 105 8.80 13.93 -14.22
C THR A 105 9.09 12.55 -13.62
N PHE A 106 10.08 12.47 -12.73
CA PHE A 106 10.40 11.24 -12.01
C PHE A 106 9.23 10.79 -11.13
N ASN A 107 8.67 11.69 -10.33
CA ASN A 107 7.51 11.39 -9.46
C ASN A 107 6.31 10.88 -10.27
N LEU A 108 6.05 11.47 -11.45
CA LEU A 108 5.00 11.02 -12.34
C LEU A 108 5.26 9.59 -12.85
N SER A 109 6.49 9.31 -13.27
CA SER A 109 6.89 7.96 -13.72
C SER A 109 6.72 6.92 -12.61
N VAL A 110 7.19 7.21 -11.40
CA VAL A 110 7.04 6.33 -10.24
C VAL A 110 5.56 6.15 -9.86
N SER A 111 4.77 7.23 -9.89
CA SER A 111 3.33 7.18 -9.64
C SER A 111 2.60 6.32 -10.67
N SER A 112 3.00 6.38 -11.94
CA SER A 112 2.44 5.54 -13.01
C SER A 112 2.80 4.07 -12.80
N PHE A 113 4.08 3.79 -12.52
CA PHE A 113 4.57 2.45 -12.21
C PHE A 113 3.82 1.83 -11.02
N ALA A 114 3.71 2.57 -9.92
CA ALA A 114 2.96 2.16 -8.74
C ALA A 114 1.48 1.86 -9.05
N GLY A 115 0.86 2.66 -9.93
CA GLY A 115 -0.49 2.40 -10.44
C GLY A 115 -0.60 1.11 -11.24
N HIS A 116 0.38 0.80 -12.09
CA HIS A 116 0.42 -0.48 -12.82
C HIS A 116 0.55 -1.67 -11.88
N VAL A 117 1.40 -1.59 -10.86
CA VAL A 117 1.56 -2.64 -9.86
C VAL A 117 0.28 -2.85 -9.06
N ARG A 118 -0.40 -1.77 -8.65
CA ARG A 118 -1.72 -1.85 -8.00
C ARG A 118 -2.75 -2.58 -8.88
N ASN A 119 -2.82 -2.24 -10.17
CA ASN A 119 -3.74 -2.89 -11.10
C ASN A 119 -3.40 -4.37 -11.30
N TYR A 120 -2.11 -4.72 -11.30
CA TYR A 120 -1.68 -6.11 -11.38
C TYR A 120 -2.15 -6.92 -10.16
N ILE A 121 -1.93 -6.41 -8.94
CA ILE A 121 -2.36 -7.06 -7.70
C ILE A 121 -3.88 -7.24 -7.66
N ASN A 122 -4.63 -6.20 -8.06
CA ASN A 122 -6.10 -6.27 -8.04
C ASN A 122 -6.66 -7.21 -9.12
N ARG A 123 -5.99 -7.32 -10.27
CA ARG A 123 -6.41 -8.24 -11.32
C ARG A 123 -6.36 -9.70 -10.88
N GLU A 124 -5.38 -10.09 -10.06
CA GLU A 124 -5.32 -11.46 -9.52
C GLU A 124 -6.51 -11.76 -8.60
N GLU A 125 -6.92 -10.81 -7.75
CA GLU A 125 -8.11 -10.95 -6.89
C GLU A 125 -9.39 -11.11 -7.71
N ASP A 126 -9.59 -10.23 -8.70
CA ASP A 126 -10.76 -10.30 -9.59
C ASP A 126 -10.81 -11.63 -10.34
N THR A 127 -9.66 -12.08 -10.84
CA THR A 127 -9.56 -13.35 -11.57
C THR A 127 -9.85 -14.54 -10.64
N ARG A 128 -9.32 -14.54 -9.41
CA ARG A 128 -9.58 -15.58 -8.41
C ARG A 128 -11.05 -15.64 -8.03
N MET A 129 -11.70 -14.49 -7.82
CA MET A 129 -13.13 -14.41 -7.53
C MET A 129 -13.99 -14.96 -8.68
N VAL A 130 -13.61 -14.65 -9.92
CA VAL A 130 -14.28 -15.20 -11.12
C VAL A 130 -14.13 -16.72 -11.19
N PHE A 131 -12.93 -17.25 -10.90
CA PHE A 131 -12.71 -18.70 -10.89
C PHE A 131 -13.54 -19.40 -9.82
N LEU A 132 -13.55 -18.88 -8.59
CA LEU A 132 -14.36 -19.43 -7.50
C LEU A 132 -15.87 -19.43 -7.83
N LYS A 133 -16.35 -18.36 -8.49
CA LYS A 133 -17.74 -18.30 -8.92
C LYS A 133 -18.06 -19.36 -9.99
N ARG A 134 -17.17 -19.54 -10.97
CA ARG A 134 -17.33 -20.56 -12.01
C ARG A 134 -17.27 -21.97 -11.45
N GLU A 135 -16.40 -22.22 -10.49
CA GLU A 135 -16.27 -23.51 -9.81
C GLU A 135 -17.59 -23.87 -9.11
N LYS A 136 -18.16 -22.93 -8.36
CA LYS A 136 -19.47 -23.11 -7.74
C LYS A 136 -20.60 -23.36 -8.75
N GLU A 137 -20.63 -22.61 -9.85
CA GLU A 137 -21.62 -22.83 -10.92
C GLU A 137 -21.47 -24.22 -11.59
N LEU A 138 -20.25 -24.75 -11.68
CA LEU A 138 -20.00 -26.09 -12.20
C LEU A 138 -20.42 -27.16 -11.20
N GLU A 139 -20.13 -26.98 -9.91
CA GLU A 139 -20.61 -27.88 -8.85
C GLU A 139 -22.13 -27.96 -8.82
N ASP A 140 -22.83 -26.83 -8.90
CA ASP A 140 -24.30 -26.79 -8.95
C ASP A 140 -24.85 -27.53 -10.18
N LYS A 141 -24.18 -27.39 -11.34
CA LYS A 141 -24.55 -28.12 -12.57
C LYS A 141 -24.33 -29.62 -12.43
N ILE A 142 -23.22 -30.06 -11.85
CA ILE A 142 -22.93 -31.47 -11.59
C ILE A 142 -23.99 -32.05 -10.65
N ALA A 143 -24.32 -31.35 -9.57
CA ALA A 143 -25.35 -31.79 -8.62
C ALA A 143 -26.72 -31.96 -9.29
N LEU A 144 -27.09 -31.04 -10.20
CA LEU A 144 -28.33 -31.12 -10.96
C LEU A 144 -28.33 -32.28 -11.97
N GLN A 145 -27.21 -32.49 -12.67
CA GLN A 145 -27.05 -33.64 -13.57
C GLN A 145 -27.13 -34.96 -12.80
N ASP A 146 -26.52 -35.06 -11.62
CA ASP A 146 -26.62 -36.24 -10.77
C ASP A 146 -28.05 -36.52 -10.31
N ALA A 147 -28.82 -35.46 -10.02
CA ALA A 147 -30.25 -35.60 -9.70
C ALA A 147 -31.04 -36.13 -10.90
N GLN A 148 -30.81 -35.58 -12.10
CA GLN A 148 -31.45 -36.04 -13.33
C GLN A 148 -31.07 -37.50 -13.65
N ILE A 149 -29.80 -37.87 -13.51
CA ILE A 149 -29.33 -39.25 -13.72
C ILE A 149 -30.02 -40.21 -12.74
N ARG A 150 -30.20 -39.81 -11.48
CA ARG A 150 -30.93 -40.62 -10.49
C ARG A 150 -32.40 -40.82 -10.87
N GLU A 151 -33.08 -39.79 -11.35
CA GLU A 151 -34.46 -39.89 -11.81
C GLU A 151 -34.59 -40.76 -13.07
N LEU A 152 -33.72 -40.55 -14.05
CA LEU A 152 -33.68 -41.38 -15.27
C LEU A 152 -33.41 -42.85 -14.96
N LYS A 153 -32.51 -43.15 -14.01
CA LYS A 153 -32.27 -44.53 -13.57
C LYS A 153 -33.53 -45.18 -13.00
N LYS A 154 -34.26 -44.47 -12.12
CA LYS A 154 -35.54 -44.97 -11.58
C LYS A 154 -36.56 -45.25 -12.68
N ALA A 155 -36.73 -44.33 -13.62
CA ALA A 155 -37.67 -44.51 -14.72
C ALA A 155 -37.30 -45.70 -15.62
N VAL A 156 -35.99 -45.93 -15.86
CA VAL A 156 -35.52 -47.11 -16.61
C VAL A 156 -35.79 -48.40 -15.86
N ASP A 157 -35.59 -48.43 -14.54
CA ASP A 157 -35.87 -49.61 -13.71
C ASP A 157 -37.38 -49.93 -13.71
N GLU A 158 -38.24 -48.92 -13.55
CA GLU A 158 -39.71 -49.06 -13.64
C GLU A 158 -40.14 -49.58 -15.02
N LEU A 159 -39.61 -49.00 -16.11
CA LEU A 159 -39.88 -49.47 -17.47
C LEU A 159 -39.41 -50.92 -17.66
N ARG A 160 -38.27 -51.31 -17.10
CA ARG A 160 -37.77 -52.68 -17.18
C ARG A 160 -38.72 -53.66 -16.48
N GLU A 161 -39.22 -53.33 -15.29
CA GLU A 161 -40.24 -54.13 -14.60
C GLU A 161 -41.54 -54.26 -15.41
N THR A 162 -42.01 -53.18 -16.05
CA THR A 162 -43.19 -53.25 -16.93
C THR A 162 -42.97 -54.13 -18.17
N VAL A 163 -41.77 -54.10 -18.77
CA VAL A 163 -41.45 -54.95 -19.91
C VAL A 163 -41.36 -56.42 -19.50
N ASP A 164 -40.77 -56.72 -18.34
CA ASP A 164 -40.64 -58.08 -17.84
C ASP A 164 -42.02 -58.68 -17.48
N THR A 165 -42.92 -57.89 -16.90
CA THR A 165 -44.32 -58.32 -16.64
C THR A 165 -45.11 -58.56 -17.93
N LEU A 166 -44.95 -57.70 -18.95
CA LEU A 166 -45.59 -57.88 -20.25
C LEU A 166 -45.04 -59.09 -21.02
N LYS A 167 -43.73 -59.36 -20.95
CA LYS A 167 -43.11 -60.56 -21.55
C LYS A 167 -43.52 -61.85 -20.83
N GLY A 168 -43.66 -61.82 -19.51
CA GLY A 168 -44.16 -62.96 -18.72
C GLY A 168 -45.64 -63.25 -18.94
N GLY A 169 -46.43 -62.24 -19.35
CA GLY A 169 -47.86 -62.36 -19.64
C GLY A 169 -48.22 -62.88 -21.04
N ASN A 170 -47.25 -63.06 -21.93
CA ASN A 170 -47.50 -63.44 -23.33
C ASN A 170 -47.31 -64.95 -23.61
N VAL A 171 -47.35 -65.79 -22.57
CA VAL A 171 -47.40 -67.26 -22.69
C VAL A 171 -48.81 -67.75 -22.35
N ARG A 172 -49.74 -67.58 -23.29
CA ARG A 172 -50.98 -68.39 -23.39
C ARG A 172 -51.36 -68.55 -24.85
#